data_AF-M5RV60-F1
#
_entry.id   AF-M5RV60-F1
#
_cell.length_a   1.000
_cell.length_b   1.000
_cell.length_c   1.000
_cell.angle_alpha   90.00
_cell.angle_beta   90.00
_cell.angle_gamma   90.00
#
_symmetry.space_group_name_H-M   'P 1'
#
loop_
_entity.id
_entity.type
_entity.pdbx_description
1 polymer ?
#
loop_
_entity_poly.entity_id
_entity_poly.type
_entity_poly.pdbx_seq_one_letter_code
_entity_poly.pdbx_strand_id
1 'polypeptide(L)'
;MNWMMNGRGLSLGLLVTAAIGLAGCNKDDVVTEPGTADPVAATNVDHSHGGWWCVEHAVPEGECARCDKTLVAEFKEKGDWCDEHDRPESQCFICSPKRAEKFVARYEAKTGHQPPEPTE
;
A
#
# COMPACT_ATOMS: atom_id res chain seq x y z
N MET A 1 17.04 -34.22 2.82
CA MET A 1 16.47 -35.57 2.98
C MET A 1 15.55 -35.53 4.19
N ASN A 2 14.25 -35.44 3.94
CA ASN A 2 13.27 -36.52 4.17
C ASN A 2 12.61 -36.31 5.54
N TRP A 3 11.31 -36.51 5.78
CA TRP A 3 10.14 -36.89 4.98
C TRP A 3 9.06 -37.16 6.04
N MET A 4 7.80 -36.81 5.76
CA MET A 4 6.52 -37.35 6.32
C MET A 4 5.52 -36.18 6.29
N MET A 5 4.49 -36.11 5.45
CA MET A 5 3.64 -37.12 4.81
C MET A 5 3.02 -38.12 5.78
N ASN A 6 1.96 -37.64 6.45
CA ASN A 6 0.84 -38.39 7.02
C ASN A 6 -0.41 -37.83 6.30
N GLY A 7 -1.37 -38.56 5.75
CA GLY A 7 -1.66 -39.98 5.80
C GLY A 7 -3.17 -40.19 5.74
N ARG A 8 -3.70 -40.42 4.53
CA ARG A 8 -4.84 -41.30 4.17
C ARG A 8 -6.23 -41.01 4.77
N GLY A 9 -7.15 -40.62 3.89
CA GLY A 9 -8.59 -40.75 4.06
C GLY A 9 -9.27 -40.92 2.69
N LEU A 10 -9.36 -42.17 2.24
CA LEU A 10 -10.05 -42.59 1.02
C LEU A 10 -11.53 -42.78 1.37
N SER A 11 -12.45 -42.04 0.75
CA SER A 11 -13.86 -42.45 0.65
C SER A 11 -14.50 -41.87 -0.61
N LEU A 12 -14.91 -42.80 -1.48
CA LEU A 12 -15.74 -42.61 -2.66
C LEU A 12 -17.06 -41.93 -2.31
N GLY A 13 -17.45 -40.94 -3.11
CA GLY A 13 -18.80 -40.39 -3.15
C GLY A 13 -19.13 -39.96 -4.58
N LEU A 14 -19.43 -40.96 -5.43
CA LEU A 14 -19.92 -40.78 -6.79
C LEU A 14 -21.39 -40.36 -6.73
N LEU A 15 -21.74 -39.18 -7.24
CA LEU A 15 -23.09 -38.89 -7.73
C LEU A 15 -23.00 -37.93 -8.92
N VAL A 16 -23.09 -38.54 -10.10
CA VAL A 16 -23.23 -37.90 -11.40
C VAL A 16 -24.66 -37.44 -11.57
N THR A 17 -24.88 -36.18 -11.90
CA THR A 17 -26.01 -35.77 -12.75
C THR A 17 -25.53 -34.74 -13.76
N ALA A 18 -25.58 -35.16 -15.02
CA ALA A 18 -25.33 -34.36 -16.21
C ALA A 18 -26.56 -33.52 -16.56
N ALA A 19 -26.34 -32.29 -17.02
CA ALA A 19 -27.27 -31.59 -17.89
C ALA A 19 -26.46 -30.78 -18.91
N ILE A 20 -26.43 -31.29 -20.14
CA ILE A 20 -25.89 -30.62 -21.33
C ILE A 20 -26.97 -29.64 -21.81
N GLY A 21 -26.62 -28.36 -21.91
CA GLY A 21 -27.40 -27.35 -22.63
C GLY A 21 -26.55 -26.70 -23.71
N LEU A 22 -26.81 -27.03 -24.98
CA LEU A 22 -26.30 -26.30 -26.13
C LEU A 22 -27.33 -25.26 -26.55
N ALA A 23 -27.00 -23.98 -26.43
CA ALA A 23 -27.61 -22.90 -27.20
C ALA A 23 -26.64 -21.71 -27.22
N GLY A 24 -25.99 -21.49 -28.35
CA GLY A 24 -25.23 -20.27 -28.60
C GLY A 24 -26.17 -19.10 -28.96
N CYS A 25 -25.82 -17.92 -28.47
CA CYS A 25 -26.07 -16.64 -29.14
C CYS A 25 -25.11 -15.61 -28.54
N ASN A 26 -24.15 -15.15 -29.35
CA ASN A 26 -23.34 -13.98 -29.06
C ASN A 26 -24.25 -12.77 -28.99
N LYS A 27 -24.20 -12.04 -27.87
CA LYS A 27 -24.53 -10.62 -27.78
C LYS A 27 -23.69 -10.04 -26.66
N ASP A 28 -22.70 -9.27 -27.09
CA ASP A 28 -21.86 -8.43 -26.27
C ASP A 28 -22.73 -7.38 -25.57
N ASP A 29 -23.11 -7.66 -24.33
CA ASP A 29 -23.52 -6.65 -23.37
C ASP A 29 -22.58 -6.78 -22.19
N VAL A 30 -21.51 -5.97 -22.22
CA VAL A 30 -20.63 -5.73 -21.09
C VAL A 30 -21.47 -5.12 -19.97
N VAL A 31 -21.98 -6.01 -19.12
CA VAL A 31 -22.40 -5.69 -17.76
C VAL A 31 -21.12 -5.60 -16.94
N THR A 32 -20.66 -4.37 -16.77
CA THR A 32 -19.76 -3.99 -15.68
C THR A 32 -20.53 -4.15 -14.37
N GLU A 33 -20.35 -5.29 -13.69
CA GLU A 33 -20.64 -5.45 -12.26
C GLU A 33 -19.30 -5.67 -11.55
N PRO A 34 -18.92 -4.81 -10.58
CA PRO A 34 -17.63 -4.84 -9.93
C PRO A 34 -17.66 -5.90 -8.81
N GLY A 35 -16.96 -7.01 -9.04
CA GLY A 35 -16.94 -8.13 -8.11
C GLY A 35 -15.65 -8.93 -8.17
N THR A 36 -14.50 -8.26 -8.25
CA THR A 36 -13.21 -8.85 -7.95
C THR A 36 -12.66 -8.11 -6.74
N ALA A 37 -12.80 -8.71 -5.56
CA ALA A 37 -11.99 -8.34 -4.40
C ALA A 37 -10.59 -8.95 -4.62
N ASP A 38 -9.86 -8.39 -5.57
CA ASP A 38 -8.40 -8.40 -5.54
C ASP A 38 -8.01 -7.54 -4.33
N PRO A 39 -7.04 -7.96 -3.49
CA PRO A 39 -6.42 -7.00 -2.60
C PRO A 39 -5.75 -5.98 -3.52
N VAL A 40 -6.34 -4.79 -3.63
CA VAL A 40 -5.70 -3.61 -4.24
C VAL A 40 -4.51 -3.21 -3.38
N ALA A 41 -3.47 -4.02 -3.42
CA ALA A 41 -2.15 -3.66 -3.00
C ALA A 41 -1.68 -2.56 -3.95
N ALA A 42 -1.88 -1.31 -3.56
CA ALA A 42 -1.06 -0.15 -3.93
C ALA A 42 -0.70 0.04 -5.43
N THR A 43 -1.54 -0.36 -6.41
CA THR A 43 -1.20 -0.12 -7.83
C THR A 43 -1.65 1.24 -8.36
N ASN A 44 -2.52 1.95 -7.63
CA ASN A 44 -2.96 3.30 -8.00
C ASN A 44 -2.61 4.24 -6.86
N VAL A 45 -1.30 4.42 -6.63
CA VAL A 45 -0.87 5.44 -5.67
C VAL A 45 -1.16 6.79 -6.32
N ASP A 46 -2.22 7.44 -5.85
CA ASP A 46 -2.52 8.82 -6.23
C ASP A 46 -1.35 9.69 -5.78
N HIS A 47 -0.59 10.21 -6.74
CA HIS A 47 0.49 11.17 -6.50
C HIS A 47 -0.06 12.59 -6.35
N SER A 48 -1.37 12.75 -6.19
CA SER A 48 -1.95 14.05 -5.87
C SER A 48 -1.89 14.27 -4.36
N HIS A 49 -1.66 15.51 -3.94
CA HIS A 49 -1.68 15.95 -2.54
C HIS A 49 -3.09 15.88 -1.91
N GLY A 50 -4.05 15.19 -2.53
CA GLY A 50 -5.38 14.92 -1.98
C GLY A 50 -5.43 13.72 -1.02
N GLY A 51 -4.37 12.93 -0.97
CA GLY A 51 -4.23 11.78 -0.06
C GLY A 51 -3.79 12.14 1.35
N TRP A 52 -3.68 11.13 2.21
CA TRP A 52 -3.13 11.30 3.57
C TRP A 52 -1.60 11.08 3.65
N TRP A 53 -1.00 10.55 2.58
CA TRP A 53 0.41 10.15 2.50
C TRP A 53 1.08 10.86 1.33
N CYS A 54 2.21 11.51 1.59
CA CYS A 54 3.03 12.14 0.58
C CYS A 54 4.00 11.09 0.03
N VAL A 55 3.79 10.69 -1.23
CA VAL A 55 4.62 9.69 -1.89
C VAL A 55 6.03 10.23 -2.06
N GLU A 56 6.18 11.47 -2.53
CA GLU A 56 7.49 12.06 -2.84
C GLU A 56 8.40 12.11 -1.62
N HIS A 57 7.83 12.33 -0.43
CA HIS A 57 8.60 12.60 0.78
C HIS A 57 8.51 11.51 1.85
N ALA A 58 7.77 10.43 1.58
CA ALA A 58 7.55 9.30 2.49
C ALA A 58 7.13 9.71 3.93
N VAL A 59 6.25 10.70 4.03
CA VAL A 59 5.68 11.18 5.29
C VAL A 59 4.17 11.44 5.10
N PRO A 60 3.36 11.49 6.18
CA PRO A 60 1.97 11.93 6.08
C PRO A 60 1.86 13.34 5.49
N GLU A 61 0.90 13.56 4.59
CA GLU A 61 0.72 14.85 3.89
C GLU A 61 0.60 16.02 4.88
N GLY A 62 -0.23 15.88 5.91
CA GLY A 62 -0.43 16.93 6.93
C GLY A 62 0.78 17.19 7.84
N GLU A 63 1.86 16.42 7.69
CA GLU A 63 3.11 16.61 8.45
C GLU A 63 4.29 16.93 7.50
N CYS A 64 4.06 16.96 6.19
CA CYS A 64 5.09 17.12 5.18
C CYS A 64 5.52 18.58 5.05
N ALA A 65 6.58 19.02 5.74
CA ALA A 65 7.09 20.39 5.65
C ALA A 65 7.73 20.71 4.27
N ARG A 66 7.91 19.70 3.42
CA ARG A 66 8.34 19.89 2.02
C ARG A 66 7.17 20.38 1.17
N CYS A 67 5.97 19.84 1.38
CA CYS A 67 4.74 20.23 0.68
C CYS A 67 4.04 21.42 1.36
N ASP A 68 3.90 21.42 2.70
CA ASP A 68 3.32 22.51 3.47
C ASP A 68 4.39 23.33 4.20
N LYS A 69 4.75 24.46 3.59
CA LYS A 69 5.75 25.39 4.16
C LYS A 69 5.28 26.11 5.41
N THR A 70 4.00 26.08 5.74
CA THR A 70 3.50 26.69 6.98
C THR A 70 4.01 25.94 8.22
N LEU A 71 4.36 24.66 8.09
CA LEU A 71 4.89 23.83 9.17
C LEU A 71 6.34 24.17 9.55
N VAL A 72 7.10 24.83 8.66
CA VAL A 72 8.55 25.06 8.83
C VAL A 72 8.86 25.86 10.09
N ALA A 73 8.09 26.89 10.39
CA ALA A 73 8.31 27.73 11.58
C ALA A 73 8.21 26.88 12.86
N GLU A 74 7.20 26.02 12.95
CA GLU A 74 6.97 25.17 14.11
C GLU A 74 8.12 24.16 14.31
N PHE A 75 8.60 23.53 13.24
CA PHE A 75 9.73 22.60 13.31
C PHE A 75 11.02 23.31 13.75
N LYS A 76 11.27 24.52 13.25
CA LYS A 76 12.42 25.35 13.68
C LYS A 76 12.32 25.76 15.14
N GLU A 77 11.15 26.20 15.60
CA GLU A 77 10.92 26.56 17.01
C GLU A 77 11.12 25.36 17.95
N LYS A 78 10.75 24.16 17.50
CA LYS A 78 10.98 22.90 18.23
C LYS A 78 12.44 22.41 18.19
N GLY A 79 13.32 23.09 17.44
CA GLY A 79 14.70 22.64 17.20
C GLY A 79 14.80 21.38 16.33
N ASP A 80 13.73 21.00 15.65
CA ASP A 80 13.68 19.86 14.73
C ASP A 80 13.96 20.33 13.31
N TRP A 81 15.14 20.91 13.06
CA TRP A 81 15.50 21.45 11.76
C TRP A 81 16.89 21.01 11.31
N CYS A 82 17.00 20.54 10.07
CA CYS A 82 18.26 20.23 9.42
C CYS A 82 18.61 21.36 8.45
N ASP A 83 19.56 22.23 8.81
CA ASP A 83 19.96 23.37 7.97
C ASP A 83 20.65 22.96 6.67
N GLU A 84 21.37 21.84 6.64
CA GLU A 84 22.06 21.37 5.43
C GLU A 84 21.09 20.98 4.30
N HIS A 85 19.86 20.60 4.65
CA HIS A 85 18.89 20.04 3.71
C HIS A 85 17.51 20.72 3.77
N ASP A 86 17.40 21.85 4.45
CA ASP A 86 16.19 22.68 4.55
C ASP A 86 14.90 21.90 4.81
N ARG A 87 14.94 20.98 5.77
CA ARG A 87 13.77 20.16 6.16
C ARG A 87 13.81 19.81 7.65
N PRO A 88 12.68 19.38 8.23
CA PRO A 88 12.66 18.95 9.61
C PRO A 88 13.68 17.84 9.85
N GLU A 89 14.43 17.92 10.95
CA GLU A 89 15.47 16.93 11.20
C GLU A 89 14.88 15.52 11.28
N SER A 90 13.70 15.39 11.90
CA SER A 90 12.92 14.16 12.02
C SER A 90 12.37 13.62 10.68
N GLN A 91 12.46 14.39 9.61
CA GLN A 91 12.11 14.04 8.22
C GLN A 91 13.33 14.04 7.29
N CYS A 92 14.53 14.31 7.82
CA CYS A 92 15.76 14.32 7.02
C CYS A 92 16.35 12.91 6.91
N PHE A 93 15.87 12.17 5.90
CA PHE A 93 16.34 10.81 5.60
C PHE A 93 17.71 10.77 4.93
N ILE A 94 18.19 11.90 4.37
CA ILE A 94 19.55 12.00 3.83
C ILE A 94 20.58 11.93 4.95
N CYS A 95 20.39 12.69 6.04
CA CYS A 95 21.29 12.61 7.19
C CYS A 95 21.14 11.30 7.98
N SER A 96 19.93 10.72 8.03
CA SER A 96 19.68 9.46 8.73
C SER A 96 18.50 8.70 8.13
N PRO A 97 18.76 7.69 7.28
CA PRO A 97 17.71 6.88 6.65
C PRO A 97 16.80 6.17 7.66
N LYS A 98 17.32 5.85 8.86
CA LYS A 98 16.54 5.22 9.95
C LYS A 98 15.34 6.05 10.40
N ARG A 99 15.36 7.37 10.19
CA ARG A 99 14.22 8.25 10.54
C ARG A 99 12.98 7.91 9.70
N ALA A 100 13.12 7.24 8.56
CA ALA A 100 12.00 6.77 7.75
C ALA A 100 11.22 5.62 8.42
N GLU A 101 11.88 4.80 9.25
CA GLU A 101 11.31 3.58 9.84
C GLU A 101 10.01 3.86 10.62
N LYS A 102 9.94 4.99 11.35
CA LYS A 102 8.72 5.37 12.08
C LYS A 102 7.54 5.67 11.16
N PHE A 103 7.80 6.24 9.99
CA PHE A 103 6.77 6.59 9.01
C PHE A 103 6.33 5.36 8.23
N VAL A 104 7.27 4.48 7.89
CA VAL A 104 7.00 3.15 7.31
C VAL A 104 6.10 2.34 8.25
N ALA A 105 6.48 2.22 9.53
CA ALA A 105 5.68 1.50 10.52
C ALA A 105 4.27 2.07 10.68
N ARG A 106 4.12 3.41 10.64
CA ARG A 106 2.80 4.06 10.68
C ARG A 106 1.98 3.77 9.42
N TYR A 107 2.60 3.74 8.26
CA TYR A 107 1.93 3.41 7.00
C TYR A 107 1.47 1.96 6.99
N GLU A 108 2.35 1.02 7.35
CA GLU A 108 2.04 -0.40 7.47
C GLU A 108 0.92 -0.65 8.49
N ALA A 109 0.98 0.00 9.65
CA ALA A 109 -0.07 -0.11 10.66
C ALA A 109 -1.44 0.38 10.16
N LYS A 110 -1.49 1.36 9.26
CA LYS A 110 -2.74 1.90 8.73
C LYS A 110 -3.26 1.12 7.52
N THR A 111 -2.37 0.62 6.67
CA THR A 111 -2.72 0.08 5.34
C THR A 111 -2.53 -1.43 5.23
N GLY A 112 -1.75 -2.04 6.12
CA GLY A 112 -1.34 -3.45 6.04
C GLY A 112 -0.23 -3.73 5.01
N HIS A 113 0.27 -2.71 4.32
CA HIS A 113 1.30 -2.84 3.28
C HIS A 113 2.45 -1.84 3.51
N GLN A 114 3.62 -2.10 2.92
CA GLN A 114 4.72 -1.13 2.95
C GLN A 114 4.35 0.13 2.15
N PRO A 115 4.85 1.32 2.54
CA PRO A 115 4.64 2.51 1.75
C PRO A 115 5.27 2.37 0.36
N PRO A 116 4.73 3.06 -0.65
CA PRO A 116 5.38 3.15 -1.95
C PRO A 116 6.77 3.77 -1.79
N GLU A 117 7.68 3.42 -2.70
CA GLU A 117 9.02 4.01 -2.73
C GLU A 117 8.93 5.52 -2.95
N PRO A 118 9.59 6.34 -2.11
CA PRO A 118 9.61 7.77 -2.31
C PRO A 118 10.31 8.16 -3.61
N THR A 119 9.80 9.19 -4.27
CA THR A 119 10.30 9.65 -5.56
C THR A 119 11.35 10.76 -5.44
N GLU A 120 11.61 11.27 -4.22
CA GLU A 120 12.60 12.34 -3.95
C GLU A 120 13.42 12.17 -2.65
#